data_AF-A0A8C5DZ83-F1
#
_entry.id   AF-A0A8C5DZ83-F1
#
_cell.length_a   1.000
_cell.length_b   1.000
_cell.length_c   1.000
_cell.angle_alpha   90.00
_cell.angle_beta   90.00
_cell.angle_gamma   90.00
#
_symmetry.space_group_name_H-M   'P 1'
#
loop_
_entity.id
_entity.type
_entity.pdbx_description
1 polymer ?
#
loop_
_entity_poly.entity_id
_entity_poly.type
_entity_poly.pdbx_seq_one_letter_code
_entity_poly.pdbx_strand_id
1 'polypeptide(L)'
;LDDFFIGQTMVVFYSVNMLKPHDSCEFLQRYSPAAPPSSPLHISLVPCGKPPLIADGVIVAGIKEQYKENDQVTYGCPIYYTIEGGPYKTCINGEWIGEIRCNKPCTLDHDAMNRQNIEFKYSRQDRIYSEHNDEIEFRCKRGMTKFGPVSMRQRCVDGVIDLPTCSGR
;
A
#
# COMPACT_ATOMS: atom_id res chain seq x y z
N LEU A 1 -88.73 38.06 -7.90
CA LEU A 1 -90.16 38.36 -7.74
C LEU A 1 -90.90 37.34 -8.57
N ASP A 2 -91.31 36.29 -7.86
CA ASP A 2 -92.46 35.41 -8.06
C ASP A 2 -92.20 34.20 -7.14
N ASP A 3 -92.71 34.32 -5.92
CA ASP A 3 -92.50 33.39 -4.82
C ASP A 3 -93.38 32.14 -5.00
N PHE A 4 -92.78 30.96 -4.92
CA PHE A 4 -93.49 29.67 -4.94
C PHE A 4 -93.56 29.10 -3.51
N PHE A 5 -94.77 28.89 -3.00
CA PHE A 5 -95.01 28.28 -1.69
C PHE A 5 -95.29 26.78 -1.82
N ILE A 6 -94.61 25.94 -1.02
CA ILE A 6 -95.03 24.57 -0.72
C ILE A 6 -95.31 24.51 0.79
N GLY A 7 -96.56 24.76 1.19
CA GLY A 7 -96.97 24.80 2.60
C GLY A 7 -96.42 26.01 3.37
N GLN A 8 -95.90 25.81 4.58
CA GLN A 8 -95.30 26.87 5.42
C GLN A 8 -93.80 27.10 5.16
N THR A 9 -93.24 26.40 4.18
CA THR A 9 -91.81 26.47 3.90
C THR A 9 -91.58 27.42 2.74
N MET A 10 -90.89 28.54 3.03
CA MET A 10 -90.38 29.47 2.03
C MET A 10 -89.17 28.82 1.35
N VAL A 11 -89.29 28.46 0.07
CA VAL A 11 -88.18 27.94 -0.72
C VAL A 11 -87.73 29.02 -1.69
N VAL A 12 -86.63 29.70 -1.39
CA VAL A 12 -86.04 30.71 -2.27
C VAL A 12 -84.90 30.06 -3.06
N PHE A 13 -85.07 29.91 -4.36
CA PHE A 13 -83.99 29.52 -5.27
C PHE A 13 -83.19 30.76 -5.65
N TYR A 14 -82.17 31.08 -4.86
CA TYR A 14 -81.16 32.02 -5.32
C TYR A 14 -80.26 31.32 -6.34
N SER A 15 -80.30 31.77 -7.58
CA SER A 15 -79.29 31.49 -8.59
C SER A 15 -77.96 32.07 -8.11
N VAL A 16 -77.09 31.22 -7.54
CA VAL A 16 -75.76 31.64 -7.11
C VAL A 16 -74.76 31.28 -8.19
N ASN A 17 -74.26 32.33 -8.86
CA ASN A 17 -73.06 32.28 -9.68
C ASN A 17 -71.94 31.57 -8.91
N MET A 18 -71.35 30.54 -9.51
CA MET A 18 -70.13 29.89 -8.99
C MET A 18 -68.94 30.84 -9.15
N LEU A 19 -68.88 31.87 -8.31
CA LEU A 19 -67.65 32.57 -7.97
C LEU A 19 -66.79 31.59 -7.17
N LYS A 20 -65.71 31.12 -7.80
CA LYS A 20 -64.71 30.26 -7.17
C LYS A 20 -64.03 31.00 -6.00
N PRO A 21 -63.88 30.38 -4.82
CA PRO A 21 -63.23 31.01 -3.68
C PRO A 21 -61.70 30.83 -3.70
N HIS A 22 -61.04 31.98 -3.53
CA HIS A 22 -59.88 32.32 -2.69
C HIS A 22 -58.53 31.57 -2.78
N ASP A 23 -57.55 32.34 -3.31
CA ASP A 23 -56.23 32.72 -2.78
C ASP A 23 -55.25 31.71 -2.13
N SER A 24 -54.01 31.89 -2.62
CA SER A 24 -52.70 31.64 -2.02
C SER A 24 -52.17 30.20 -2.02
N CYS A 25 -51.35 29.90 -3.03
CA CYS A 25 -49.93 29.60 -2.85
C CYS A 25 -49.25 29.69 -4.22
N GLU A 26 -48.19 30.49 -4.32
CA GLU A 26 -47.24 30.46 -5.42
C GLU A 26 -46.74 29.02 -5.61
N PHE A 27 -46.74 28.51 -6.84
CA PHE A 27 -45.76 27.47 -7.17
C PHE A 27 -45.18 27.66 -8.56
N LEU A 28 -43.87 27.83 -8.49
CA LEU A 28 -42.91 28.17 -9.51
C LEU A 28 -42.78 27.11 -10.60
N GLN A 29 -42.44 27.63 -11.77
CA GLN A 29 -41.49 27.09 -12.75
C GLN A 29 -41.81 25.75 -13.45
N ARG A 30 -41.95 25.89 -14.77
CA ARG A 30 -41.46 24.92 -15.76
C ARG A 30 -40.08 24.42 -15.33
N TYR A 31 -39.98 23.15 -14.98
CA TYR A 31 -38.74 22.40 -15.08
C TYR A 31 -39.01 21.16 -15.92
N SER A 32 -38.41 21.15 -17.11
CA SER A 32 -38.11 19.89 -17.79
C SER A 32 -37.27 19.06 -16.83
N PRO A 33 -37.54 17.76 -16.61
CA PRO A 33 -36.59 16.92 -15.92
C PRO A 33 -35.34 16.88 -16.81
N ALA A 34 -34.30 17.60 -16.40
CA ALA A 34 -32.96 17.32 -16.88
C ALA A 34 -32.72 15.84 -16.64
N ALA A 35 -32.12 15.16 -17.63
CA ALA A 35 -31.59 13.81 -17.43
C ALA A 35 -30.78 13.81 -16.11
N PRO A 36 -30.90 12.75 -15.28
CA PRO A 36 -30.12 12.69 -14.05
C PRO A 36 -28.65 12.94 -14.37
N PRO A 37 -27.90 13.70 -13.54
CA PRO A 37 -26.48 13.84 -13.73
C PRO A 37 -25.89 12.45 -13.85
N SER A 38 -25.09 12.24 -14.91
CA SER A 38 -24.34 11.03 -15.20
C SER A 38 -23.91 10.36 -13.89
N SER A 39 -24.26 9.07 -13.79
CA SER A 39 -23.97 8.13 -12.72
C SER A 39 -22.82 8.56 -11.80
N PRO A 40 -22.94 8.41 -10.47
CA PRO A 40 -21.77 8.56 -9.60
C PRO A 40 -20.70 7.65 -10.17
N LEU A 41 -19.49 8.19 -10.38
CA LEU A 41 -18.32 7.47 -10.91
C LEU A 41 -18.38 6.03 -10.40
N HIS A 42 -18.85 5.11 -11.24
CA HIS A 42 -18.78 3.70 -10.94
C HIS A 42 -17.30 3.41 -11.18
N ILE A 43 -16.48 3.71 -10.17
CA ILE A 43 -15.12 3.22 -10.12
C ILE A 43 -15.32 1.72 -10.05
N SER A 44 -15.36 1.07 -11.22
CA SER A 44 -15.28 -0.37 -11.30
C SER A 44 -13.88 -0.69 -10.81
N LEU A 45 -13.80 -0.94 -9.50
CA LEU A 45 -12.59 -1.35 -8.83
C LEU A 45 -12.13 -2.64 -9.50
N VAL A 46 -11.13 -2.52 -10.36
CA VAL A 46 -10.63 -3.63 -11.16
C VAL A 46 -9.98 -4.61 -10.19
N PRO A 47 -10.50 -5.85 -10.07
CA PRO A 47 -9.89 -6.83 -9.19
C PRO A 47 -8.50 -7.19 -9.70
N CYS A 48 -7.58 -7.48 -8.79
CA CYS A 48 -6.25 -7.93 -9.17
C CYS A 48 -6.24 -9.41 -9.54
N GLY A 49 -5.30 -9.77 -10.42
CA GLY A 49 -4.94 -11.16 -10.67
C GLY A 49 -4.16 -11.78 -9.49
N LYS A 50 -3.59 -12.96 -9.74
CA LYS A 50 -2.71 -13.62 -8.75
C LYS A 50 -1.55 -12.70 -8.37
N PRO A 51 -1.17 -12.62 -7.08
CA PRO A 51 -0.03 -11.83 -6.67
C PRO A 51 1.26 -12.27 -7.39
N PRO A 52 2.16 -11.34 -7.72
CA PRO A 52 3.38 -11.66 -8.45
C PRO A 52 4.35 -12.50 -7.62
N LEU A 53 5.19 -13.29 -8.28
CA LEU A 53 6.34 -13.91 -7.64
C LEU A 53 7.42 -12.86 -7.41
N ILE A 54 8.14 -12.97 -6.29
CA ILE A 54 9.32 -12.14 -5.99
C ILE A 54 10.55 -13.04 -5.82
N ALA A 55 11.73 -12.51 -6.14
CA ALA A 55 12.98 -13.25 -5.96
C ALA A 55 13.26 -13.47 -4.48
N ASP A 56 13.66 -14.69 -4.12
CA ASP A 56 14.02 -15.08 -2.76
C ASP A 56 12.94 -14.71 -1.72
N GLY A 57 11.65 -14.73 -2.09
CA GLY A 57 10.55 -14.42 -1.18
C GLY A 57 9.27 -15.19 -1.49
N VAL A 58 8.42 -15.36 -0.48
CA VAL A 58 7.20 -16.16 -0.54
C VAL A 58 6.03 -15.44 0.12
N ILE A 59 4.80 -15.70 -0.33
CA ILE A 59 3.61 -15.19 0.33
C ILE A 59 3.39 -15.97 1.63
N VAL A 60 3.31 -15.26 2.75
CA VAL A 60 3.13 -15.83 4.08
C VAL A 60 1.72 -15.59 4.64
N ALA A 61 1.00 -14.60 4.12
CA ALA A 61 -0.37 -14.31 4.54
C ALA A 61 -1.16 -13.57 3.44
N GLY A 62 -2.49 -13.57 3.57
CA GLY A 62 -3.40 -12.83 2.67
C GLY A 62 -3.76 -13.57 1.38
N ILE A 63 -3.48 -14.88 1.27
CA ILE A 63 -3.87 -15.68 0.11
C ILE A 63 -5.40 -15.76 0.01
N LYS A 64 -5.95 -15.46 -1.17
CA LYS A 64 -7.37 -15.50 -1.48
C LYS A 64 -7.57 -16.08 -2.89
N GLU A 65 -8.75 -16.61 -3.15
CA GLU A 65 -9.15 -17.05 -4.50
C GLU A 65 -9.36 -15.88 -5.46
N GLN A 66 -9.80 -14.72 -4.93
CA GLN A 66 -10.04 -13.50 -5.69
C GLN A 66 -9.60 -12.29 -4.86
N TYR A 67 -9.02 -11.29 -5.52
CA TYR A 67 -8.48 -10.08 -4.90
C TYR A 67 -9.24 -8.85 -5.37
N LYS A 68 -9.77 -8.09 -4.42
CA LYS A 68 -10.46 -6.82 -4.66
C LYS A 68 -9.51 -5.65 -4.42
N GLU A 69 -9.92 -4.46 -4.82
CA GLU A 69 -9.20 -3.24 -4.48
C GLU A 69 -8.88 -3.16 -2.98
N ASN A 70 -7.68 -2.70 -2.67
CA ASN A 70 -7.11 -2.56 -1.33
C ASN A 70 -6.87 -3.89 -0.61
N ASP A 71 -7.10 -5.04 -1.26
CA ASP A 71 -6.62 -6.30 -0.71
C ASP A 71 -5.09 -6.29 -0.66
N GLN A 72 -4.56 -6.88 0.40
CA GLN A 72 -3.12 -6.92 0.67
C GLN A 72 -2.67 -8.37 0.86
N VAL A 73 -1.50 -8.67 0.30
CA VAL A 73 -0.77 -9.89 0.60
C VAL A 73 0.52 -9.55 1.33
N THR A 74 0.92 -10.44 2.22
CA THR A 74 2.17 -10.30 2.98
C THR A 74 3.18 -11.30 2.45
N TYR A 75 4.37 -10.80 2.12
CA TYR A 75 5.52 -11.59 1.74
C TYR A 75 6.50 -11.71 2.92
N GLY A 76 7.19 -12.85 2.97
CA GLY A 76 8.31 -13.09 3.85
C GLY A 76 9.56 -13.46 3.05
N CYS A 77 10.71 -13.07 3.57
CA CYS A 77 12.01 -13.50 3.08
C CYS A 77 12.55 -14.68 3.91
N PRO A 78 13.50 -15.47 3.38
CA PRO A 78 14.21 -16.50 4.12
C PRO A 78 14.87 -15.96 5.39
N ILE A 79 15.21 -16.88 6.29
CA ILE A 79 15.91 -16.54 7.54
C ILE A 79 17.22 -15.82 7.20
N TYR A 80 17.54 -14.77 7.98
CA TYR A 80 18.69 -13.87 7.84
C TYR A 80 18.67 -12.91 6.64
N TYR A 81 17.67 -12.99 5.76
CA TYR A 81 17.51 -11.99 4.69
C TYR A 81 16.84 -10.75 5.26
N THR A 82 17.25 -9.59 4.77
CA THR A 82 16.64 -8.31 5.14
C THR A 82 15.59 -7.93 4.10
N ILE A 83 14.38 -7.62 4.56
CA ILE A 83 13.31 -7.15 3.68
C ILE A 83 13.41 -5.62 3.47
N GLU A 84 13.44 -5.19 2.22
CA GLU A 84 13.48 -3.80 1.82
C GLU A 84 12.20 -3.42 1.05
N GLY A 85 11.70 -2.19 1.24
CA GLY A 85 10.44 -1.71 0.67
C GLY A 85 9.17 -2.11 1.45
N GLY A 86 9.29 -3.10 2.33
CA GLY A 86 8.23 -3.56 3.24
C GLY A 86 7.67 -4.93 2.84
N PRO A 87 6.87 -5.57 3.72
CA PRO A 87 6.40 -6.93 3.48
C PRO A 87 5.10 -7.00 2.67
N TYR A 88 4.58 -5.89 2.15
CA TYR A 88 3.21 -5.84 1.63
C TYR A 88 3.17 -5.51 0.14
N LYS A 89 2.31 -6.23 -0.59
CA LYS A 89 1.77 -5.74 -1.86
C LYS A 89 0.28 -5.50 -1.73
N THR A 90 -0.18 -4.36 -2.25
CA THR A 90 -1.58 -3.94 -2.20
C THR A 90 -2.15 -3.91 -3.61
N CYS A 91 -3.36 -4.45 -3.78
CA CYS A 91 -4.10 -4.39 -5.02
C CYS A 91 -4.69 -2.99 -5.21
N ILE A 92 -4.26 -2.26 -6.24
CA ILE A 92 -4.78 -0.93 -6.58
C ILE A 92 -5.03 -0.87 -8.08
N ASN A 93 -6.27 -0.58 -8.48
CA ASN A 93 -6.74 -0.50 -9.86
C ASN A 93 -6.33 -1.70 -10.74
N GLY A 94 -6.40 -2.91 -10.19
CA GLY A 94 -6.03 -4.15 -10.89
C GLY A 94 -4.53 -4.46 -10.90
N GLU A 95 -3.69 -3.61 -10.30
CA GLU A 95 -2.24 -3.81 -10.21
C GLU A 95 -1.76 -4.02 -8.78
N TRP A 96 -0.70 -4.82 -8.62
CA TRP A 96 -0.07 -5.07 -7.33
C TRP A 96 1.05 -4.07 -7.07
N ILE A 97 0.77 -3.05 -6.27
CA ILE A 97 1.74 -2.03 -5.84
C ILE A 97 2.50 -2.44 -4.58
N GLY A 98 3.66 -1.84 -4.36
CA GLY A 98 4.58 -2.15 -3.26
C GLY A 98 5.86 -2.80 -3.78
N GLU A 99 7.01 -2.25 -3.40
CA GLU A 99 8.31 -2.81 -3.74
C GLU A 99 8.77 -3.73 -2.61
N ILE A 100 9.25 -4.92 -2.96
CA ILE A 100 9.78 -5.89 -2.00
C ILE A 100 11.06 -6.46 -2.56
N ARG A 101 12.14 -6.36 -1.79
CA ARG A 101 13.41 -7.02 -2.08
C ARG A 101 13.87 -7.80 -0.86
N CYS A 102 14.24 -9.05 -1.08
CA CYS A 102 14.85 -9.90 -0.07
C CYS A 102 16.36 -9.86 -0.29
N ASN A 103 17.06 -9.02 0.46
CA ASN A 103 18.50 -8.85 0.33
C ASN A 103 19.25 -9.93 1.12
N LYS A 104 20.23 -10.55 0.47
CA LYS A 104 21.02 -11.65 1.04
C LYS A 104 21.89 -11.17 2.19
N PRO A 105 22.01 -11.97 3.27
CA PRO A 105 23.05 -11.75 4.27
C PRO A 105 24.42 -12.08 3.68
N CYS A 106 25.46 -11.43 4.18
CA CYS A 106 26.83 -11.75 3.83
C CYS A 106 27.36 -12.82 4.79
N THR A 107 28.06 -13.80 4.23
CA THR A 107 28.78 -14.81 5.02
C THR A 107 30.24 -14.40 5.18
N LEU A 108 30.70 -14.35 6.42
CA LEU A 108 32.07 -14.02 6.78
C LEU A 108 32.88 -15.32 6.91
N ASP A 109 33.73 -15.58 5.92
CA ASP A 109 34.65 -16.71 5.93
C ASP A 109 35.92 -16.37 6.73
N HIS A 110 36.03 -16.95 7.93
CA HIS A 110 37.20 -16.80 8.79
C HIS A 110 38.50 -17.25 8.12
N ASP A 111 38.45 -18.25 7.24
CA ASP A 111 39.63 -18.70 6.53
C ASP A 111 40.05 -17.68 5.47
N ALA A 112 39.10 -17.03 4.78
CA ALA A 112 39.39 -15.91 3.89
C ALA A 112 40.01 -14.73 4.64
N MET A 113 39.45 -14.37 5.80
CA MET A 113 39.99 -13.32 6.66
C MET A 113 41.41 -13.65 7.13
N ASN A 114 41.65 -14.91 7.52
CA ASN A 114 42.96 -15.38 7.94
C ASN A 114 44.00 -15.28 6.82
N ARG A 115 43.64 -15.69 5.60
CA ARG A 115 44.50 -15.59 4.40
C ARG A 115 44.87 -14.14 4.07
N GLN A 116 43.98 -13.20 4.35
CA GLN A 116 44.19 -11.77 4.10
C GLN A 116 44.82 -11.01 5.27
N ASN A 117 45.20 -11.72 6.35
CA ASN A 117 45.79 -11.16 7.57
C ASN A 117 44.93 -10.11 8.27
N ILE A 118 43.61 -10.28 8.23
CA ILE A 118 42.64 -9.41 8.90
C ILE A 118 41.91 -10.15 10.02
N GLU A 119 41.33 -9.37 10.92
CA GLU A 119 40.45 -9.84 12.00
C GLU A 119 39.39 -8.77 12.30
N PHE A 120 38.30 -9.15 12.97
CA PHE A 120 37.32 -8.18 13.43
C PHE A 120 37.96 -7.19 14.40
N LYS A 121 37.63 -5.91 14.27
CA LYS A 121 38.11 -4.89 15.21
C LYS A 121 37.46 -5.04 16.59
N TYR A 122 36.19 -5.41 16.63
CA TYR A 122 35.39 -5.56 17.84
C TYR A 122 34.87 -7.00 17.97
N SER A 123 35.01 -7.61 19.15
CA SER A 123 34.58 -9.00 19.41
C SER A 123 33.08 -9.24 19.21
N ARG A 124 32.24 -8.23 19.44
CA ARG A 124 30.80 -8.31 19.17
C ARG A 124 30.44 -8.47 17.69
N GLN A 125 31.38 -8.19 16.78
CA GLN A 125 31.23 -8.39 15.33
C GLN A 125 31.73 -9.76 14.88
N ASP A 126 32.21 -10.59 15.80
CA ASP A 126 32.65 -11.96 15.54
C ASP A 126 31.44 -12.89 15.31
N ARG A 127 30.86 -12.78 14.12
CA ARG A 127 29.69 -13.53 13.68
C ARG A 127 29.89 -14.01 12.25
N ILE A 128 29.32 -15.15 11.93
CA ILE A 128 29.46 -15.78 10.60
C ILE A 128 28.51 -15.15 9.57
N TYR A 129 27.39 -14.58 10.01
CA TYR A 129 26.39 -13.94 9.14
C TYR A 129 26.22 -12.47 9.48
N SER A 130 26.16 -11.64 8.45
CA SER A 130 25.90 -10.21 8.53
C SER A 130 24.64 -9.87 7.75
N GLU A 131 23.68 -9.20 8.38
CA GLU A 131 22.49 -8.71 7.67
C GLU A 131 22.88 -7.69 6.59
N HIS A 132 22.00 -7.52 5.60
CA HIS A 132 22.20 -6.52 4.56
C HIS A 132 22.26 -5.11 5.16
N ASN A 133 23.10 -4.26 4.58
CA ASN A 133 23.44 -2.92 5.06
C ASN A 133 24.16 -2.84 6.40
N ASP A 134 24.44 -3.96 7.06
CA ASP A 134 25.26 -3.94 8.26
C ASP A 134 26.72 -3.63 7.92
N GLU A 135 27.40 -2.94 8.85
CA GLU A 135 28.75 -2.45 8.67
C GLU A 135 29.72 -3.12 9.64
N ILE A 136 30.75 -3.72 9.06
CA ILE A 136 31.79 -4.44 9.77
C ILE A 136 33.09 -3.68 9.63
N GLU A 137 33.80 -3.51 10.75
CA GLU A 137 35.12 -2.91 10.75
C GLU A 137 36.17 -3.98 11.05
N PHE A 138 37.08 -4.15 10.09
CA PHE A 138 38.22 -5.03 10.20
C PHE A 138 39.45 -4.26 10.70
N ARG A 139 40.42 -5.00 11.23
CA ARG A 139 41.77 -4.50 11.49
C ARG A 139 42.79 -5.51 11.01
N CYS A 140 43.98 -5.04 10.69
CA CYS A 140 45.10 -5.93 10.40
C CYS A 140 45.51 -6.71 11.65
N LYS A 141 45.90 -7.97 11.46
CA LYS A 141 46.58 -8.75 12.50
C LYS A 141 47.88 -8.08 12.92
N ARG A 142 48.35 -8.42 14.12
CA ARG A 142 49.58 -7.87 14.70
C ARG A 142 50.77 -8.01 13.74
N GLY A 143 51.46 -6.90 13.48
CA GLY A 143 52.64 -6.84 12.61
C GLY A 143 52.35 -6.64 11.12
N MET A 144 51.08 -6.53 10.73
CA MET A 144 50.64 -6.35 9.34
C MET A 144 50.12 -4.92 9.12
N THR A 145 50.17 -4.44 7.89
CA THR A 145 49.69 -3.10 7.49
C THR A 145 48.71 -3.22 6.33
N LYS A 146 47.73 -2.28 6.25
CA LYS A 146 46.75 -2.23 5.15
C LYS A 146 47.46 -2.22 3.81
N PHE A 147 46.99 -3.08 2.91
CA PHE A 147 47.43 -3.16 1.54
C PHE A 147 46.23 -3.11 0.59
N GLY A 148 46.36 -2.36 -0.50
CA GLY A 148 45.32 -2.23 -1.51
C GLY A 148 44.23 -1.18 -1.21
N PRO A 149 43.26 -1.03 -2.14
CA PRO A 149 42.29 0.07 -2.13
C PRO A 149 41.12 -0.17 -1.17
N VAL A 150 40.77 -1.42 -0.90
CA VAL A 150 39.60 -1.81 -0.10
C VAL A 150 39.67 -1.21 1.31
N SER A 151 38.58 -0.59 1.76
CA SER A 151 38.47 0.04 3.08
C SER A 151 38.46 -0.99 4.21
N MET A 152 38.88 -0.61 5.41
CA MET A 152 38.75 -1.46 6.61
C MET A 152 37.32 -1.56 7.12
N ARG A 153 36.49 -0.54 6.83
CA ARG A 153 35.05 -0.56 7.12
C ARG A 153 34.30 -0.95 5.86
N GLN A 154 33.52 -2.00 5.96
CA GLN A 154 32.84 -2.65 4.84
C GLN A 154 31.37 -2.83 5.16
N ARG A 155 30.53 -2.69 4.13
CA ARG A 155 29.08 -2.87 4.23
C ARG A 155 28.69 -4.13 3.51
N CYS A 156 27.81 -4.92 4.12
CA CYS A 156 27.20 -6.04 3.44
C CYS A 156 26.16 -5.56 2.42
N VAL A 157 26.36 -5.87 1.13
CA VAL A 157 25.45 -5.48 0.05
C VAL A 157 25.02 -6.74 -0.70
N ASP A 158 23.75 -7.13 -0.52
CA ASP A 158 23.13 -8.31 -1.13
C ASP A 158 24.05 -9.56 -1.20
N GLY A 159 24.51 -10.01 -0.04
CA GLY A 159 25.37 -11.19 0.09
C GLY A 159 26.84 -10.97 -0.28
N VAL A 160 27.21 -9.78 -0.73
CA VAL A 160 28.59 -9.41 -1.08
C VAL A 160 29.19 -8.51 0.00
N ILE A 161 30.37 -8.91 0.49
CA ILE A 161 31.20 -8.09 1.35
C ILE A 161 32.66 -8.18 0.90
N ASP A 162 33.26 -7.04 0.60
CA ASP A 162 34.65 -6.98 0.15
C ASP A 162 35.60 -7.06 1.34
N LEU A 163 36.43 -8.10 1.40
CA LEU A 163 37.39 -8.24 2.50
C LEU A 163 38.69 -7.44 2.22
N PRO A 164 39.13 -6.57 3.14
CA PRO A 164 40.39 -5.83 2.99
C PRO A 164 41.60 -6.75 3.14
N THR A 165 42.73 -6.36 2.56
CA THR A 165 43.97 -7.14 2.65
C THR A 165 45.02 -6.42 3.50
N CYS A 166 45.78 -7.18 4.29
CA CYS A 166 46.96 -6.69 4.98
C CYS A 166 48.19 -7.54 4.64
N SER A 167 49.35 -6.89 4.57
CA SER A 167 50.65 -7.54 4.31
C SER A 167 51.68 -7.10 5.36
N GLY A 168 52.69 -7.95 5.56
CA GLY A 168 53.87 -7.59 6.34
C GLY A 168 54.71 -6.53 5.62
N ARG A 169 55.62 -5.89 6.36
CA ARG A 169 56.75 -5.17 5.75
C ARG A 169 57.73 -6.12 5.09
#